data_AF-A0AAD5ZE66-F1
#
_entry.id   AF-A0AAD5ZE66-F1
#
_cell.length_a   1.000
_cell.length_b   1.000
_cell.length_c   1.000
_cell.angle_alpha   90.00
_cell.angle_beta   90.00
_cell.angle_gamma   90.00
#
_symmetry.space_group_name_H-M   'P 1'
#
loop_
_entity.id
_entity.type
_entity.pdbx_description
1 polymer ?
#
loop_
_entity_poly.entity_id
_entity_poly.type
_entity_poly.pdbx_seq_one_letter_code
_entity_poly.pdbx_strand_id
1 'polypeptide(L)'
;MVDEAHERTLLTDILFGLVKDIARFRKDLKLLTSSATLDAEKFSDYFDSAPIYKIPGCRFPVEIHYTKAPEADHIDAAIVTGLQYM
;
A
#
# COMPACT_ATOMS: atom_id res chain seq x y z
N MET A 1 -13.98 -4.06 5.72
CA MET A 1 -12.74 -3.27 5.59
C MET A 1 -11.86 -3.97 4.59
N VAL A 2 -11.32 -3.25 3.61
CA VAL A 2 -10.33 -3.77 2.67
C VAL A 2 -9.02 -3.09 2.99
N ASP A 3 -8.00 -3.87 3.28
CA ASP A 3 -6.68 -3.37 3.66
C ASP A 3 -5.67 -3.59 2.54
N GLU A 4 -4.55 -2.89 2.60
CA GLU A 4 -3.46 -2.96 1.62
C GLU A 4 -3.91 -2.80 0.17
N ALA A 5 -4.88 -1.90 -0.05
CA ALA A 5 -5.42 -1.62 -1.38
C ALA A 5 -4.34 -1.19 -2.39
N HIS A 6 -3.18 -0.74 -1.90
CA HIS A 6 -2.03 -0.38 -2.70
C HIS A 6 -1.35 -1.56 -3.42
N GLU A 7 -1.55 -2.80 -2.98
CA GLU A 7 -0.99 -4.00 -3.64
C GLU A 7 -1.66 -4.30 -4.99
N ARG A 8 -2.89 -3.79 -5.20
CA ARG A 8 -3.62 -3.93 -6.48
C ARG A 8 -3.71 -5.36 -6.99
N THR A 9 -4.04 -6.29 -6.08
CA THR A 9 -4.29 -7.69 -6.48
C THR A 9 -5.57 -7.80 -7.31
N LEU A 10 -5.64 -8.81 -8.19
CA LEU A 10 -6.82 -9.08 -9.00
C LEU A 10 -8.09 -9.27 -8.15
N LEU A 11 -7.97 -9.98 -7.03
CA LEU A 11 -9.09 -10.24 -6.14
C LEU A 11 -9.61 -8.95 -5.49
N THR A 12 -8.69 -8.09 -5.05
CA THR A 12 -9.04 -6.78 -4.46
C THR A 12 -9.73 -5.87 -5.48
N ASP A 13 -9.27 -5.84 -6.73
CA ASP A 13 -9.87 -5.03 -7.79
C ASP A 13 -11.29 -5.54 -8.16
N ILE A 14 -11.48 -6.86 -8.28
CA ILE A 14 -12.81 -7.47 -8.49
C ILE A 14 -13.74 -7.15 -7.31
N LEU A 15 -13.24 -7.28 -6.07
CA LEU A 15 -13.99 -6.96 -4.86
C LEU A 15 -14.46 -5.50 -4.85
N PHE A 16 -13.60 -4.55 -5.25
CA PHE A 16 -13.97 -3.14 -5.33
C PHE A 16 -15.05 -2.86 -6.38
N GLY A 17 -15.04 -3.58 -7.51
CA GLY A 17 -16.14 -3.55 -8.48
C GLY A 17 -17.47 -3.93 -7.83
N LEU A 18 -17.51 -5.12 -7.23
CA LEU A 18 -18.73 -5.67 -6.64
C LEU A 18 -19.25 -4.84 -5.45
N VAL A 19 -18.36 -4.46 -4.53
CA VAL A 19 -18.75 -3.76 -3.30
C VAL A 19 -19.17 -2.33 -3.57
N LYS A 20 -18.61 -1.66 -4.59
CA LYS A 20 -19.08 -0.33 -5.01
C LYS A 20 -20.56 -0.35 -5.39
N ASP A 21 -20.96 -1.33 -6.18
CA ASP A 21 -22.36 -1.49 -6.59
C ASP A 21 -23.25 -1.86 -5.39
N ILE A 22 -22.82 -2.83 -4.58
CA ILE A 22 -23.58 -3.25 -3.39
C ILE A 22 -23.79 -2.08 -2.41
N ALA A 23 -22.76 -1.27 -2.15
CA ALA A 23 -22.82 -0.12 -1.24
C ALA A 23 -23.82 0.96 -1.71
N ARG A 24 -24.09 1.06 -3.02
CA ARG A 24 -25.11 1.98 -3.54
C ARG A 24 -26.53 1.54 -3.16
N PHE A 25 -26.81 0.24 -3.16
CA PHE A 25 -28.13 -0.33 -2.82
C PHE A 25 -28.31 -0.58 -1.31
N ARG A 26 -27.25 -0.98 -0.61
CA ARG A 26 -27.25 -1.33 0.81
C ARG A 26 -26.69 -0.17 1.65
N LYS A 27 -27.56 0.77 2.03
CA LYS A 27 -27.17 1.96 2.83
C LYS A 27 -26.70 1.63 4.26
N ASP A 28 -26.99 0.43 4.75
CA ASP A 28 -26.51 -0.07 6.04
C ASP A 28 -25.06 -0.60 5.97
N LEU A 29 -24.55 -0.90 4.77
CA LEU A 29 -23.17 -1.35 4.57
C LEU A 29 -22.21 -0.16 4.59
N LYS A 30 -21.21 -0.24 5.49
CA LYS A 30 -20.11 0.74 5.55
C LYS A 30 -18.84 0.13 4.95
N LEU A 31 -18.27 0.80 3.96
CA LEU A 31 -17.00 0.44 3.35
C LEU A 31 -15.88 1.32 3.90
N LEU A 32 -14.78 0.69 4.32
CA LEU A 32 -13.53 1.35 4.68
C LEU A 32 -12.41 0.68 3.89
N THR A 33 -11.63 1.50 3.19
CA THR A 33 -10.48 1.07 2.39
C THR A 33 -9.22 1.70 2.97
N SER A 34 -8.21 0.88 3.27
CA SER A 34 -6.92 1.28 3.83
C SER A 34 -5.80 1.07 2.81
N SER A 35 -4.79 1.94 2.83
CA SER A 35 -3.65 1.95 1.92
C SER A 35 -2.44 2.59 2.58
N ALA A 36 -1.26 1.98 2.43
CA ALA A 36 0.01 2.53 2.89
C ALA A 36 0.59 3.63 1.99
N THR A 37 0.02 3.84 0.80
CA THR A 37 0.54 4.77 -0.21
C THR A 37 -0.24 6.09 -0.26
N LEU A 38 0.41 7.15 -0.76
CA LEU A 38 -0.18 8.49 -0.89
C LEU A 38 -1.27 8.59 -1.97
N ASP A 39 -1.48 7.56 -2.78
CA ASP A 39 -2.41 7.55 -3.91
C ASP A 39 -3.87 7.30 -3.49
N ALA A 40 -4.27 7.85 -2.33
CA ALA A 40 -5.63 7.76 -1.80
C ALA A 40 -6.65 8.53 -2.67
N GLU A 41 -6.19 9.47 -3.48
CA GLU A 41 -7.02 10.28 -4.37
C GLU A 41 -7.70 9.42 -5.45
N LYS A 42 -6.98 8.47 -6.06
CA LYS A 42 -7.58 7.54 -7.03
C LYS A 42 -8.68 6.67 -6.41
N PHE A 43 -8.49 6.25 -5.15
CA PHE A 43 -9.52 5.49 -4.44
C PHE A 43 -10.72 6.36 -4.10
N SER A 44 -10.51 7.60 -3.65
CA SER A 44 -11.57 8.58 -3.42
C SER A 44 -12.40 8.78 -4.70
N ASP A 45 -11.75 9.07 -5.82
CA ASP A 45 -12.41 9.30 -7.10
C ASP A 45 -13.19 8.06 -7.58
N TYR A 46 -12.60 6.87 -7.41
CA TYR A 46 -13.28 5.61 -7.73
C TYR A 46 -14.50 5.38 -6.83
N PHE A 47 -14.47 5.74 -5.55
CA PHE A 47 -15.58 5.60 -4.61
C PHE A 47 -16.42 6.88 -4.47
N ASP A 48 -16.71 7.53 -5.61
CA ASP A 48 -17.65 8.66 -5.69
C ASP A 48 -17.23 9.85 -4.79
N SER A 49 -15.95 10.20 -4.81
CA SER A 49 -15.31 11.24 -3.99
C SER A 49 -15.40 10.99 -2.49
N ALA A 50 -15.17 9.73 -2.08
CA ALA A 50 -15.18 9.33 -0.69
C ALA A 50 -14.16 10.14 0.16
N PRO A 51 -14.52 10.55 1.40
CA PRO A 51 -13.61 11.28 2.27
C PRO A 51 -12.31 10.53 2.53
N ILE A 52 -11.18 11.23 2.38
CA ILE A 52 -9.85 10.69 2.64
C ILE A 52 -9.44 11.06 4.07
N TYR A 53 -9.05 10.07 4.86
CA TYR A 53 -8.45 10.28 6.17
C TYR A 53 -6.96 9.90 6.13
N LYS A 54 -6.07 10.88 6.31
CA LYS A 54 -4.61 10.68 6.30
C LYS A 54 -4.08 10.65 7.73
N ILE A 55 -3.45 9.54 8.11
CA ILE A 55 -2.77 9.42 9.40
C ILE A 55 -1.33 9.89 9.21
N PRO A 56 -0.86 10.93 9.94
CA PRO A 56 0.52 11.37 9.82
C PRO A 56 1.47 10.26 10.28
N GLY A 57 2.48 9.97 9.47
CA GLY A 57 3.49 8.98 9.81
C GLY A 57 4.48 9.52 10.84
N CYS A 58 4.87 8.69 11.80
CA CYS A 58 5.99 8.95 12.71
C CYS A 58 7.20 8.14 12.27
N ARG A 59 7.90 8.59 11.22
CA ARG A 59 9.13 7.92 10.76
C ARG A 59 10.35 8.57 11.41
N PHE A 60 11.27 7.75 11.90
CA PHE A 60 12.59 8.20 12.34
C PHE A 60 13.52 8.37 11.13
N PRO A 61 14.53 9.25 11.20
CA PRO A 61 15.54 9.33 10.13
C PRO A 61 16.25 7.99 9.98
N VAL A 62 16.44 7.56 8.73
CA VAL A 62 17.14 6.32 8.36
C VAL A 62 18.24 6.69 7.36
N GLU A 63 19.46 6.24 7.61
CA GLU A 63 20.58 6.40 6.67
C GLU A 63 20.46 5.38 5.52
N ILE A 64 20.71 5.83 4.29
CA ILE A 64 20.62 4.98 3.09
C ILE A 64 22.02 4.79 2.53
N HIS A 65 22.43 3.53 2.39
CA HIS A 65 23.70 3.14 1.78
C HIS A 65 23.45 2.45 0.43
N TYR A 66 24.37 2.67 -0.51
CA TYR A 66 24.34 2.07 -1.85
C TYR A 66 25.63 1.33 -2.11
N THR A 67 25.57 0.28 -2.93
CA THR A 67 26.76 -0.41 -3.43
C THR A 67 27.49 0.49 -4.44
N LYS A 68 28.81 0.33 -4.56
CA LYS A 68 29.63 1.13 -5.50
C LYS A 68 29.36 0.77 -6.97
N ALA A 69 28.92 -0.45 -7.22
CA ALA A 69 28.57 -0.99 -8.53
C ALA A 69 27.41 -2.00 -8.37
N PRO A 70 26.73 -2.38 -9.47
CA PRO A 70 25.74 -3.46 -9.44
C PRO A 70 26.39 -4.79 -9.04
N GLU A 71 25.81 -5.46 -8.04
CA GLU A 71 26.26 -6.78 -7.60
C GLU A 71 25.67 -7.86 -8.51
N ALA A 72 26.49 -8.81 -8.97
CA ALA A 72 26.02 -9.91 -9.81
C ALA A 72 25.21 -10.94 -9.01
N ASP A 73 25.52 -11.11 -7.73
CA ASP A 73 24.80 -11.97 -6.78
C ASP A 73 24.25 -11.13 -5.62
N HIS A 74 22.96 -10.83 -5.69
CA HIS A 74 22.29 -10.03 -4.66
C HIS A 74 22.08 -10.80 -3.34
N ILE A 75 22.07 -12.13 -3.37
CA ILE A 75 21.86 -12.94 -2.17
C ILE A 75 23.13 -12.94 -1.32
N ASP A 76 24.29 -13.17 -1.94
CA ASP A 76 25.58 -13.11 -1.25
C ASP A 76 25.84 -11.71 -0.67
N ALA A 77 25.64 -10.66 -1.47
CA ALA A 77 25.80 -9.28 -1.02
C ALA A 77 24.88 -8.92 0.16
N ALA A 78 23.63 -9.42 0.17
CA ALA A 78 22.69 -9.20 1.27
C ALA A 78 23.12 -9.93 2.55
N ILE A 79 23.64 -11.15 2.44
CA ILE A 79 24.18 -11.92 3.57
C ILE A 79 25.40 -11.21 4.16
N VAL A 80 26.35 -10.83 3.31
CA VAL A 80 27.57 -10.11 3.73
C VAL A 80 27.21 -8.81 4.44
N THR A 81 26.28 -8.03 3.87
CA THR A 81 25.78 -6.79 4.49
C THR A 81 25.14 -7.09 5.85
N GLY A 82 24.25 -8.08 5.92
CA GLY A 82 23.60 -8.47 7.17
C GLY A 82 24.60 -8.85 8.28
N LEU A 83 25.68 -9.56 7.93
CA LEU A 83 26.73 -9.97 8.86
C LEU A 83 27.70 -8.83 9.24
N GLN A 84 27.95 -7.86 8.35
CA GLN A 84 28.84 -6.72 8.61
C GLN A 84 28.22 -5.67 9.53
N TYR A 85 26.89 -5.54 9.50
CA TYR A 85 26.12 -4.56 10.28
C TYR A 85 25.42 -5.18 11.51
N MET A 86 25.64 -6.46 11.77
CA MET A 86 25.28 -7.12 13.03
C MET A 86 26.35 -6.84 14.10
#